data_AF-A0A8T4TFH0-F1
#
_entry.id   AF-A0A8T4TFH0-F1
#
_cell.length_a   1.000
_cell.length_b   1.000
_cell.length_c   1.000
_cell.angle_alpha   90.00
_cell.angle_beta   90.00
_cell.angle_gamma   90.00
#
_symmetry.space_group_name_H-M   'P 1'
#
loop_
_entity.id
_entity.type
_entity.pdbx_description
1 polymer ?
#
loop_
_entity_poly.entity_id
_entity_poly.type
_entity_poly.pdbx_seq_one_letter_code
_entity_poly.pdbx_strand_id
1 'polypeptide(L)'
;MATLDDAEGFLVGVENTVKELGEKYNSKQSERVLSSHVWMSDYIDGMVKNKVNRLRDALTTLKDKHVGEFRSVTQFDAIITFCNDISKLLNDINTLYRMRSNYVDIKLKFQYNLPQIEDKIKHMRNRFNIIKGQLTKKTFEYEEDTDWF
;
A
#
# COMPACT_ATOMS: atom_id res chain seq x y z
N MET A 1 6.60 18.88 2.72
CA MET A 1 6.63 18.30 1.36
C MET A 1 7.06 16.85 1.52
N ALA A 2 6.37 15.87 0.92
CA ALA A 2 6.74 14.47 1.06
C ALA A 2 8.11 14.18 0.42
N THR A 3 8.92 13.38 1.12
CA THR A 3 10.23 12.87 0.72
C THR A 3 10.16 11.38 0.34
N LEU A 4 11.22 10.85 -0.26
CA LEU A 4 11.30 9.42 -0.55
C LEU A 4 11.26 8.59 0.75
N ASP A 5 11.91 9.07 1.81
CA ASP A 5 11.93 8.40 3.11
C ASP A 5 10.55 8.41 3.77
N ASP A 6 9.77 9.49 3.61
CA ASP A 6 8.37 9.52 4.06
C ASP A 6 7.54 8.44 3.35
N ALA A 7 7.70 8.32 2.03
CA ALA A 7 7.00 7.31 1.24
C ALA A 7 7.42 5.88 1.61
N GLU A 8 8.70 5.65 1.90
CA GLU A 8 9.19 4.37 2.41
C GLU A 8 8.57 4.03 3.77
N GLY A 9 8.53 5.01 4.68
CA GLY A 9 7.87 4.88 5.98
C GLY A 9 6.37 4.54 5.85
N PHE A 10 5.67 5.18 4.93
CA PHE A 10 4.26 4.84 4.64
C PHE A 10 4.10 3.44 4.05
N LEU A 11 4.99 3.01 3.15
CA LEU A 11 4.96 1.66 2.58
C LEU A 11 5.18 0.58 3.64
N VAL A 12 6.17 0.76 4.52
CA VAL A 12 6.38 -0.11 5.70
C VAL A 12 5.14 -0.12 6.59
N GLY A 13 4.53 1.04 6.79
CA GLY A 13 3.29 1.17 7.55
C GLY A 13 2.13 0.37 6.98
N VAL A 14 1.99 0.35 5.64
CA VAL A 14 0.98 -0.45 4.92
C VAL A 14 1.29 -1.94 5.04
N GLU A 15 2.53 -2.35 4.80
CA GLU A 15 2.99 -3.74 4.93
C GLU A 15 2.68 -4.31 6.31
N ASN A 16 3.06 -3.59 7.37
CA ASN A 16 2.83 -4.03 8.75
C ASN A 16 1.33 -4.18 9.05
N THR A 17 0.51 -3.24 8.60
CA THR A 17 -0.93 -3.29 8.87
C THR A 17 -1.65 -4.38 8.08
N VAL A 18 -1.23 -4.67 6.85
CA VAL A 18 -1.76 -5.82 6.09
C VAL A 18 -1.28 -7.13 6.68
N LYS A 19 -0.03 -7.22 7.13
CA LYS A 19 0.47 -8.40 7.86
C LYS A 19 -0.35 -8.65 9.12
N GLU A 20 -0.60 -7.61 9.92
CA GLU A 20 -1.44 -7.71 11.12
C GLU A 20 -2.87 -8.16 10.78
N LEU A 21 -3.44 -7.65 9.68
CA LEU A 21 -4.75 -8.10 9.17
C LEU A 21 -4.73 -9.59 8.81
N GLY A 22 -3.66 -10.06 8.15
CA GLY A 22 -3.46 -11.46 7.83
C GLY A 22 -3.25 -12.35 9.06
N GLU A 23 -2.54 -11.87 10.07
CA GLU A 23 -2.38 -12.57 11.35
C GLU A 23 -3.71 -12.73 12.07
N LYS A 24 -4.56 -11.68 12.09
CA LYS A 24 -5.91 -11.77 12.65
C LYS A 24 -6.77 -12.79 11.90
N TYR A 25 -6.74 -12.74 10.57
CA TYR A 25 -7.45 -13.68 9.69
C TYR A 25 -7.01 -15.13 9.88
N ASN A 26 -5.71 -15.39 10.01
CA ASN A 26 -5.16 -16.75 10.16
C ASN A 26 -5.14 -17.25 11.62
N SER A 27 -5.51 -16.40 12.59
CA SER A 27 -5.49 -16.78 14.00
C SER A 27 -6.57 -17.81 14.34
N LYS A 28 -6.33 -18.57 15.43
CA LYS A 28 -7.35 -19.46 16.02
C LYS A 28 -8.60 -18.71 16.52
N GLN A 29 -8.49 -17.39 16.70
CA GLN A 29 -9.57 -16.50 17.15
C GLN A 29 -10.20 -15.72 15.98
N SER A 30 -9.89 -16.09 14.74
CA SER A 30 -10.36 -15.40 13.52
C SER A 30 -11.87 -15.27 13.47
N GLU A 31 -12.62 -16.29 13.88
CA GLU A 31 -14.09 -16.22 13.93
C GLU A 31 -14.59 -15.11 14.85
N ARG A 32 -14.07 -15.02 16.07
CA ARG A 32 -14.42 -13.97 17.02
C ARG A 32 -14.05 -12.59 16.49
N VAL A 33 -12.86 -12.45 15.90
CA VAL A 33 -12.36 -11.16 15.40
C VAL A 33 -13.15 -10.71 14.17
N LEU A 34 -13.29 -11.58 13.15
CA LEU A 34 -13.96 -11.27 11.89
C LEU A 34 -15.48 -11.20 12.04
N SER A 35 -16.06 -11.70 13.14
CA SER A 35 -17.49 -11.46 13.45
C SER A 35 -17.73 -10.11 14.14
N SER A 36 -16.68 -9.41 14.56
CA SER A 36 -16.80 -8.09 15.19
C SER A 36 -16.96 -7.00 14.14
N HIS A 37 -18.19 -6.82 13.65
CA HIS A 37 -18.50 -5.94 12.52
C HIS A 37 -18.01 -4.50 12.69
N VAL A 38 -18.35 -3.88 13.82
CA VAL A 38 -17.99 -2.47 14.09
C VAL A 38 -16.47 -2.33 14.13
N TRP A 39 -15.82 -3.15 14.94
CA TRP A 39 -14.37 -3.08 15.10
C TRP A 39 -13.60 -3.36 13.80
N MET A 40 -14.03 -4.36 13.03
CA MET A 40 -13.39 -4.69 11.75
C MET A 40 -13.63 -3.62 10.69
N SER A 41 -14.83 -3.04 10.62
CA SER A 41 -15.12 -1.95 9.69
C SER A 41 -14.25 -0.73 10.00
N ASP A 42 -14.16 -0.36 11.29
CA ASP A 42 -13.33 0.76 11.76
C ASP A 42 -11.84 0.48 11.54
N TYR A 43 -11.37 -0.75 11.77
CA TYR A 43 -9.99 -1.14 11.52
C TYR A 43 -9.63 -1.04 10.04
N ILE A 44 -10.50 -1.54 9.15
CA ILE A 44 -10.25 -1.51 7.69
C ILE A 44 -10.27 -0.07 7.16
N ASP A 45 -11.29 0.72 7.48
CA ASP A 45 -11.41 2.11 7.00
C ASP A 45 -10.40 3.05 7.67
N GLY A 46 -10.31 2.99 8.99
CA GLY A 46 -9.55 3.95 9.79
C GLY A 46 -8.04 3.69 9.80
N MET A 47 -7.62 2.42 9.77
CA MET A 47 -6.20 2.05 9.86
C MET A 47 -5.63 1.64 8.51
N VAL A 48 -6.19 0.61 7.87
CA VAL A 48 -5.60 0.06 6.64
C VAL A 48 -5.73 1.04 5.47
N LYS A 49 -6.95 1.48 5.17
CA LYS A 49 -7.24 2.33 4.02
C LYS A 49 -6.64 3.74 4.16
N ASN A 50 -6.67 4.32 5.36
CA ASN A 50 -6.02 5.60 5.64
C ASN A 50 -4.51 5.55 5.34
N LYS A 51 -3.81 4.48 5.74
CA LYS A 51 -2.38 4.32 5.44
C LYS A 51 -2.10 4.17 3.95
N VAL A 52 -2.93 3.39 3.24
CA VAL A 52 -2.82 3.23 1.78
C VAL A 52 -3.04 4.57 1.06
N ASN A 53 -4.02 5.37 1.51
CA ASN A 53 -4.26 6.70 0.96
C ASN A 53 -3.09 7.66 1.20
N ARG A 54 -2.53 7.68 2.42
CA ARG A 54 -1.35 8.50 2.73
C ARG A 54 -0.15 8.15 1.87
N LEU A 55 0.10 6.86 1.65
CA LEU A 55 1.14 6.39 0.74
C LEU A 55 0.87 6.88 -0.68
N ARG A 56 -0.36 6.71 -1.17
CA ARG A 56 -0.76 7.20 -2.51
C ARG A 56 -0.50 8.69 -2.65
N ASP A 57 -0.96 9.50 -1.70
CA ASP A 57 -0.85 10.96 -1.77
C ASP A 57 0.62 11.42 -1.71
N ALA A 58 1.44 10.74 -0.91
CA ALA A 58 2.90 10.96 -0.87
C ALA A 58 3.55 10.63 -2.22
N LEU A 59 3.19 9.51 -2.84
CA LEU A 59 3.70 9.10 -4.16
C LEU A 59 3.24 10.03 -5.28
N THR A 60 2.01 10.54 -5.23
CA THR A 60 1.53 11.56 -6.18
C THR A 60 2.35 12.84 -6.05
N THR A 61 2.60 13.30 -4.83
CA THR A 61 3.44 14.48 -4.59
C THR A 61 4.88 14.29 -5.08
N LEU A 62 5.44 13.09 -4.91
CA LEU A 62 6.78 12.76 -5.41
C LEU A 62 6.81 12.68 -6.93
N LYS A 63 5.82 12.04 -7.56
CA LYS A 63 5.67 11.97 -9.01
C LYS A 63 5.71 13.37 -9.63
N ASP A 64 4.98 14.32 -9.06
CA ASP A 64 4.86 15.69 -9.59
C ASP A 64 6.21 16.43 -9.60
N LYS A 65 7.15 16.05 -8.71
CA LYS A 65 8.52 16.58 -8.69
C LYS A 65 9.42 16.00 -9.78
N HIS A 66 9.10 14.80 -10.27
CA HIS A 66 9.89 14.08 -11.29
C HIS A 66 9.21 14.12 -12.67
N VAL A 67 8.31 15.08 -12.89
CA VAL A 67 7.65 15.30 -14.19
C VAL A 67 8.72 15.64 -15.23
N GLY A 68 8.86 14.77 -16.23
CA GLY A 68 9.93 14.82 -17.23
C GLY A 68 10.79 13.53 -17.26
N GLU A 69 10.77 12.74 -16.20
CA GLU A 69 11.51 11.48 -16.09
C GLU A 69 10.61 10.27 -16.36
N PHE A 70 10.36 9.98 -17.63
CA PHE A 70 9.36 8.97 -18.05
C PHE A 70 9.47 7.62 -17.32
N ARG A 71 10.70 7.11 -17.10
CA ARG A 71 10.93 5.83 -16.40
C ARG A 71 10.49 5.88 -14.94
N SER A 72 10.77 6.96 -14.23
CA SER A 72 10.42 7.10 -12.81
C SER A 72 8.94 7.39 -12.64
N VAL A 73 8.35 8.23 -13.50
CA VAL A 73 6.91 8.52 -13.53
C VAL A 73 6.09 7.24 -13.73
N THR A 74 6.50 6.37 -14.66
CA THR A 74 5.82 5.08 -14.90
C THR A 74 5.84 4.17 -13.67
N GLN A 75 6.92 4.20 -12.88
CA GLN A 75 6.99 3.43 -11.64
C GLN A 75 6.07 4.01 -10.57
N PHE A 76 6.03 5.33 -10.40
CA PHE A 76 5.09 5.98 -9.48
C PHE A 76 3.64 5.65 -9.84
N ASP A 77 3.28 5.76 -11.13
CA ASP A 77 1.93 5.48 -11.61
C ASP A 77 1.50 4.03 -11.34
N ALA A 78 2.42 3.08 -11.50
CA ALA A 78 2.15 1.68 -11.17
C ALA A 78 1.87 1.49 -9.67
N ILE A 79 2.67 2.11 -8.79
CA ILE A 79 2.46 2.01 -7.34
C ILE A 79 1.15 2.70 -6.92
N ILE A 80 0.84 3.87 -7.48
CA ILE A 80 -0.44 4.57 -7.25
C ILE A 80 -1.62 3.72 -7.69
N THR A 81 -1.51 3.03 -8.82
CA THR A 81 -2.54 2.09 -9.31
C THR A 81 -2.74 0.95 -8.32
N PHE A 82 -1.66 0.37 -7.77
CA PHE A 82 -1.77 -0.66 -6.74
C PHE A 82 -2.41 -0.14 -5.45
N CYS A 83 -2.13 1.08 -5.01
CA CYS A 83 -2.84 1.69 -3.87
C CYS A 83 -4.36 1.77 -4.11
N ASN A 84 -4.76 2.17 -5.32
CA ASN A 84 -6.17 2.26 -5.69
C ASN A 84 -6.84 0.87 -5.74
N ASP A 85 -6.15 -0.13 -6.29
CA ASP A 85 -6.64 -1.52 -6.31
C ASP A 85 -6.79 -2.09 -4.90
N ILE A 86 -5.79 -1.92 -4.04
CA ILE A 86 -5.87 -2.34 -2.63
C ILE A 86 -7.06 -1.68 -1.94
N SER A 87 -7.26 -0.38 -2.16
CA SER A 87 -8.40 0.35 -1.60
C SER A 87 -9.75 -0.22 -2.07
N LYS A 88 -9.85 -0.66 -3.33
CA LYS A 88 -11.06 -1.35 -3.83
C LYS A 88 -11.26 -2.69 -3.14
N LEU A 89 -10.21 -3.52 -3.04
CA LEU A 89 -10.29 -4.83 -2.38
C LEU A 89 -10.67 -4.70 -0.88
N LEU A 90 -10.20 -3.65 -0.21
CA LEU A 90 -10.57 -3.36 1.17
C LEU A 90 -12.01 -2.86 1.29
N ASN A 91 -12.48 -1.99 0.38
CA ASN A 91 -13.88 -1.56 0.35
C ASN A 91 -14.85 -2.72 0.11
N ASP A 92 -14.46 -3.66 -0.74
CA ASP A 92 -15.18 -4.89 -1.02
C ASP A 92 -15.39 -5.72 0.25
N ILE A 93 -14.35 -5.88 1.06
CA ILE A 93 -14.43 -6.54 2.36
C ILE A 93 -15.32 -5.71 3.31
N ASN A 94 -15.10 -4.40 3.35
CA ASN A 94 -15.80 -3.51 4.27
C ASN A 94 -17.31 -3.42 3.99
N THR A 95 -17.72 -3.60 2.74
CA THR A 95 -19.13 -3.66 2.35
C THR A 95 -19.85 -4.81 3.04
N LEU A 96 -19.21 -5.99 3.15
CA LEU A 96 -19.78 -7.13 3.89
C LEU A 96 -19.95 -6.82 5.37
N TYR A 97 -19.00 -6.07 5.96
CA TYR A 97 -19.13 -5.64 7.35
C TYR A 97 -20.30 -4.67 7.55
N ARG A 98 -20.48 -3.70 6.66
CA ARG A 98 -21.59 -2.74 6.67
C ARG A 98 -22.94 -3.41 6.45
N MET A 99 -22.99 -4.45 5.61
CA MET A 99 -24.17 -5.28 5.36
C MET A 99 -24.47 -6.28 6.49
N ARG A 100 -23.59 -6.38 7.50
CA ARG A 100 -23.69 -7.39 8.56
C ARG A 100 -23.75 -8.83 8.03
N SER A 101 -22.99 -9.12 6.97
CA SER A 101 -22.86 -10.46 6.40
C SER A 101 -22.33 -11.46 7.44
N ASN A 102 -22.66 -12.75 7.29
CA ASN A 102 -22.18 -13.74 8.25
C ASN A 102 -20.65 -13.95 8.14
N TYR A 103 -20.09 -14.61 9.15
CA TYR A 103 -18.66 -14.92 9.23
C TYR A 103 -18.14 -15.70 8.01
N VAL A 104 -18.92 -16.66 7.48
CA VAL A 104 -18.49 -17.50 6.35
C VAL A 104 -18.26 -16.65 5.11
N ASP A 105 -19.20 -15.76 4.78
CA ASP A 105 -19.09 -14.86 3.63
C ASP A 105 -17.89 -13.91 3.77
N ILE A 106 -17.72 -13.34 4.97
CA ILE A 106 -16.58 -12.47 5.28
C ILE A 106 -15.27 -13.25 5.11
N LYS A 107 -15.17 -14.44 5.69
CA LYS A 107 -13.98 -15.28 5.63
C LYS A 107 -13.62 -15.64 4.19
N LEU A 108 -14.59 -16.03 3.37
CA LEU A 108 -14.39 -16.31 1.94
C LEU A 108 -13.87 -15.08 1.20
N LYS A 109 -14.41 -13.90 1.49
CA LYS A 109 -13.95 -12.66 0.88
C LYS A 109 -12.51 -12.32 1.29
N PHE A 110 -12.14 -12.53 2.56
CA PHE A 110 -10.75 -12.40 3.00
C PHE A 110 -9.83 -13.40 2.32
N GLN A 111 -10.23 -14.67 2.23
CA GLN A 111 -9.46 -15.72 1.57
C GLN A 111 -9.13 -15.37 0.12
N TYR A 112 -10.06 -14.70 -0.58
CA TYR A 112 -9.86 -14.27 -1.96
C TYR A 112 -9.08 -12.94 -2.07
N ASN A 113 -9.40 -11.94 -1.26
CA ASN A 113 -8.84 -10.59 -1.39
C ASN A 113 -7.46 -10.43 -0.74
N LEU A 114 -7.20 -11.08 0.41
CA LEU A 114 -5.97 -10.87 1.17
C LEU A 114 -4.70 -11.27 0.39
N PRO A 115 -4.63 -12.44 -0.29
CA PRO A 115 -3.47 -12.79 -1.09
C PRO A 115 -3.19 -11.78 -2.22
N GLN A 116 -4.24 -11.22 -2.83
CA GLN A 116 -4.11 -10.20 -3.87
C GLN A 116 -3.56 -8.89 -3.32
N ILE A 117 -3.97 -8.50 -2.11
CA ILE A 117 -3.44 -7.31 -1.43
C ILE A 117 -1.95 -7.52 -1.12
N GLU A 118 -1.58 -8.68 -0.57
CA GLU A 118 -0.18 -9.02 -0.26
C GLU A 118 0.70 -9.02 -1.50
N ASP A 119 0.22 -9.58 -2.62
CA ASP A 119 0.94 -9.62 -3.88
C ASP A 119 1.17 -8.20 -4.45
N LYS A 120 0.13 -7.36 -4.45
CA LYS A 120 0.25 -5.95 -4.84
C LYS A 120 1.27 -5.21 -3.99
N ILE A 121 1.30 -5.43 -2.68
CA ILE A 121 2.29 -4.82 -1.78
C ILE A 121 3.72 -5.26 -2.13
N LYS A 122 3.93 -6.54 -2.41
CA LYS A 122 5.25 -7.04 -2.88
C LYS A 122 5.67 -6.33 -4.17
N HIS A 123 4.75 -6.18 -5.12
CA HIS A 123 5.01 -5.45 -6.36
C HIS A 123 5.31 -3.96 -6.10
N MET A 124 4.59 -3.32 -5.19
CA MET A 124 4.85 -1.95 -4.78
C MET A 124 6.26 -1.79 -4.20
N ARG A 125 6.69 -2.69 -3.31
CA ARG A 125 8.04 -2.69 -2.72
C ARG A 125 9.12 -2.83 -3.78
N ASN A 126 8.96 -3.78 -4.70
CA ASN A 126 9.93 -3.97 -5.79
C ASN A 126 10.05 -2.72 -6.67
N ARG A 127 8.91 -2.11 -7.04
CA ARG A 127 8.91 -0.87 -7.84
C ARG A 127 9.47 0.32 -7.07
N PHE A 128 9.18 0.42 -5.77
CA PHE A 128 9.73 1.47 -4.93
C PHE A 128 11.26 1.39 -4.84
N ASN A 129 11.81 0.19 -4.73
CA ASN A 129 13.27 -0.02 -4.77
C ASN A 129 13.87 0.38 -6.13
N ILE A 130 13.16 0.16 -7.23
CA ILE A 130 13.59 0.64 -8.56
C ILE A 130 13.62 2.17 -8.60
N ILE A 131 12.60 2.84 -8.07
CA ILE A 131 12.57 4.32 -7.98
C ILE A 131 13.76 4.80 -7.16
N LYS A 132 13.99 4.23 -5.97
CA LYS A 132 15.13 4.59 -5.10
C LYS A 132 16.45 4.43 -5.85
N GLY A 133 16.66 3.29 -6.51
CA GLY A 133 17.88 3.04 -7.30
C GLY A 133 18.05 3.99 -8.49
N GLN A 134 16.97 4.36 -9.19
CA GLN A 134 17.02 5.32 -10.30
C GLN A 134 17.41 6.73 -9.81
N LEU A 135 16.84 7.16 -8.69
CA LEU A 135 17.09 8.48 -8.14
C LEU A 135 18.49 8.57 -7.53
N THR A 136 18.96 7.53 -6.83
CA THR A 136 20.32 7.49 -6.29
C THR A 136 21.37 7.52 -7.40
N LYS A 137 21.19 6.77 -8.50
CA LYS A 137 22.13 6.78 -9.63
C LYS A 137 22.24 8.15 -10.28
N LYS A 138 21.12 8.87 -10.42
CA LYS A 138 21.15 10.23 -10.95
C LYS A 138 21.92 11.19 -10.06
N THR A 139 21.83 11.06 -8.74
CA THR A 139 22.64 11.89 -7.84
C THR A 139 24.13 11.70 -8.09
N PHE A 140 24.58 10.45 -8.29
CA PHE A 140 25.99 10.15 -8.57
C PHE A 140 26.46 10.64 -9.96
N GLU A 141 25.64 10.50 -11.00
CA GLU A 141 25.98 10.99 -12.35
C GLU A 141 26.15 12.53 -12.36
N TYR A 142 25.35 13.26 -11.57
CA TYR A 142 25.51 14.72 -11.44
C TYR A 142 26.74 15.12 -10.61
N GLU A 143 27.13 14.34 -9.59
CA GLU A 143 28.32 14.61 -8.78
C GLU A 143 29.62 14.39 -9.58
N GLU A 144 29.71 13.31 -10.38
CA GLU A 144 30.88 13.05 -11.25
C GLU A 144 31.06 14.13 -12.33
N ASP A 145 29.97 14.67 -12.89
CA ASP A 145 30.03 15.75 -13.89
C ASP A 145 30.42 17.11 -13.28
N THR A 146 30.25 17.30 -11.96
CA THR A 146 30.63 18.55 -11.27
C THR A 146 32.05 18.56 -10.70
N ASP A 147 32.70 17.41 -10.57
CA ASP A 147 34.07 17.27 -10.01
C ASP A 147 35.20 17.55 -11.03
N TRP A 148 34.87 18.04 -12.23
CA TRP A 148 35.83 18.39 -13.30
C TRP A 148 36.06 19.90 -13.50
N PHE A 149 35.67 20.76 -12.56
CA PHE A 149 35.94 22.21 -12.60
C PHE A 149 36.66 22.74 -11.37
#